data_AF-A0A534JM59-F1
#
_entry.id   AF-A0A534JM59-F1
#
_cell.length_a   1.000
_cell.length_b   1.000
_cell.length_c   1.000
_cell.angle_alpha   90.00
_cell.angle_beta   90.00
_cell.angle_gamma   90.00
#
_symmetry.space_group_name_H-M   'P 1'
#
loop_
_entity.id
_entity.type
_entity.pdbx_description
1 polymer ?
#
loop_
_entity_poly.entity_id
_entity_poly.type
_entity_poly.pdbx_seq_one_letter_code
_entity_poly.pdbx_strand_id
1 'polypeptide(L)' 'MISAFVPRPIAFVSTRSLAGVDNCAPFSYSMGVSRDPIVLTVSIGERDGQPKDSARNILDTRVFVVNLVTEGIAER' A
#
# COMPACT_ATOMS: atom_id res chain seq x y z
N MET A 1 -2.67 13.31 17.14
CA MET A 1 -3.10 11.93 17.47
C MET A 1 -2.46 10.86 16.57
N ILE A 2 -1.90 11.20 15.40
CA ILE A 2 -1.23 10.22 14.49
C ILE A 2 -0.03 9.53 15.15
N SER A 3 0.73 10.25 15.98
CA SER A 3 1.91 9.74 16.68
C SER A 3 1.60 8.76 17.82
N ALA A 4 0.34 8.62 18.24
CA ALA A 4 -0.04 7.69 19.30
C ALA A 4 -0.16 6.24 18.81
N PHE A 5 -0.25 6.02 17.50
CA PHE A 5 -0.38 4.69 16.89
C PHE A 5 0.92 4.32 16.19
N VAL A 6 1.93 3.92 16.97
CA VAL A 6 3.27 3.51 16.53
C VAL A 6 3.80 2.36 17.43
N PRO A 7 4.71 1.50 16.95
CA PRO A 7 5.23 1.42 15.57
C PRO A 7 4.17 0.87 14.60
N ARG A 8 4.29 1.21 13.31
CA ARG A 8 3.36 0.73 12.27
C ARG A 8 4.13 -0.09 11.24
N PRO A 9 3.60 -1.24 10.80
CA PRO A 9 4.14 -1.90 9.63
C PRO A 9 3.94 -0.99 8.41
N ILE A 10 4.88 -1.06 7.47
CA ILE A 10 4.81 -0.33 6.20
C ILE A 10 4.43 -1.34 5.12
N ALA A 11 3.24 -1.18 4.54
CA ALA A 11 2.88 -1.85 3.30
C ALA A 11 3.53 -1.11 2.14
N PHE A 12 4.55 -1.68 1.51
CA PHE A 12 5.15 -1.11 0.31
C PHE A 12 4.47 -1.70 -0.93
N VAL A 13 3.50 -0.96 -1.46
CA VAL A 13 2.54 -1.49 -2.43
C VAL A 13 3.03 -1.22 -3.84
N SER A 14 3.29 -2.30 -4.59
CA SER A 14 3.62 -2.26 -6.01
C SER A 14 2.39 -2.58 -6.86
N THR A 15 2.19 -1.79 -7.91
CA THR A 15 1.07 -1.85 -8.84
C THR A 15 1.56 -1.59 -10.26
N ARG A 16 0.80 -2.03 -11.27
CA ARG A 16 1.04 -1.70 -12.67
C ARG A 16 -0.24 -1.13 -13.27
N SER A 17 -0.15 -0.03 -14.02
CA SER A 17 -1.32 0.53 -14.71
C SER A 17 -1.71 -0.31 -15.93
N LEU A 18 -2.90 -0.09 -16.49
CA LEU A 18 -3.32 -0.71 -17.75
C LEU A 18 -2.41 -0.36 -18.94
N ALA A 19 -1.73 0.79 -18.87
CA ALA A 19 -0.72 1.21 -19.86
C ALA A 19 0.66 0.58 -19.61
N GLY A 20 0.79 -0.31 -18.62
CA GLY A 20 2.04 -1.00 -18.32
C GLY A 20 3.05 -0.18 -17.52
N VAL A 21 2.66 0.95 -16.93
CA VAL A 21 3.54 1.80 -16.10
C VAL A 21 3.58 1.25 -14.67
N ASP A 22 4.79 1.00 -14.18
CA ASP A 22 5.03 0.51 -12.82
C ASP A 22 4.96 1.64 -11.79
N ASN A 23 4.34 1.36 -10.64
CA ASN A 23 4.21 2.29 -9.52
C ASN A 23 4.45 1.54 -8.20
N CYS A 24 5.20 2.16 -7.28
CA CYS A 24 5.48 1.61 -5.96
C CYS A 24 5.40 2.71 -4.90
N ALA A 25 4.59 2.52 -3.86
CA ALA A 25 4.36 3.54 -2.83
C ALA A 25 4.20 2.95 -1.41
N PRO A 26 4.78 3.58 -0.37
CA PRO A 26 4.67 3.12 1.01
C PRO A 26 3.40 3.61 1.70
N PHE A 27 2.74 2.74 2.47
CA PHE A 27 1.56 3.05 3.27
C PHE A 27 1.71 2.48 4.69
N SER A 28 1.67 3.33 5.70
CA SER A 28 1.76 2.90 7.11
C SER A 28 0.39 2.63 7.76
N TYR A 29 -0.71 2.85 7.04
CA TYR A 29 -2.07 2.56 7.50
C TYR A 29 -2.48 1.19 6.96
N SER A 30 -1.81 0.15 7.46
CA SER A 30 -2.00 -1.23 7.00
C SER A 30 -2.01 -2.20 8.18
N MET A 31 -2.86 -3.23 8.11
CA MET A 31 -2.93 -4.30 9.10
C MET A 31 -3.49 -5.60 8.51
N GLY A 32 -3.21 -6.73 9.15
CA GLY A 32 -3.94 -7.97 8.93
C GLY A 32 -5.36 -7.89 9.50
N VAL A 33 -6.32 -8.49 8.83
CA VAL A 33 -7.75 -8.48 9.21
C VAL A 33 -8.25 -9.88 9.54
N SER A 34 -7.90 -10.88 8.74
CA SER A 34 -8.25 -12.28 8.97
C SER A 34 -7.12 -13.19 8.52
N ARG A 35 -7.02 -14.35 9.15
CA ARG A 35 -6.10 -15.43 8.76
C ARG A 35 -6.80 -16.46 7.85
N ASP A 36 -8.11 -16.62 7.98
CA ASP A 36 -8.89 -17.57 7.18
C ASP A 36 -10.23 -16.94 6.77
N PRO A 37 -10.38 -16.49 5.50
CA PRO A 37 -9.32 -16.36 4.50
C PRO A 37 -8.27 -15.33 4.93
N ILE A 38 -7.07 -15.39 4.33
CA ILE A 38 -6.04 -14.37 4.58
C ILE A 38 -6.52 -13.04 3.99
N VAL A 39 -6.76 -12.07 4.86
CA VAL A 39 -7.20 -10.72 4.48
C VAL A 39 -6.30 -9.70 5.15
N LEU A 40 -5.85 -8.73 4.36
CA LEU A 40 -5.13 -7.55 4.83
C LEU A 40 -5.85 -6.30 4.34
N THR A 41 -5.66 -5.20 5.05
CA THR A 41 -6.17 -3.89 4.63
C THR A 41 -5.04 -2.90 4.50
N VAL A 42 -5.15 -2.01 3.51
CA VAL A 42 -4.28 -0.86 3.30
C VAL A 42 -5.16 0.34 3.01
N SER A 43 -5.09 1.38 3.84
CA SER A 43 -5.81 2.62 3.60
C SER A 43 -4.98 3.51 2.68
N ILE A 44 -5.52 3.76 1.48
CA ILE A 44 -4.91 4.63 0.46
C ILE A 44 -5.77 5.88 0.36
N GLY A 45 -5.22 7.01 0.83
CA GLY A 45 -5.88 8.31 0.71
C GLY A 45 -5.82 8.88 -0.72
N GLU A 46 -6.47 10.02 -0.88
CA GLU A 46 -6.49 10.78 -2.13
C GLU A 46 -5.36 11.82 -2.16
N ARG A 47 -5.07 12.34 -3.36
CA ARG A 47 -4.24 13.52 -3.59
C ARG A 47 -5.05 14.47 -4.46
N ASP A 48 -5.25 15.70 -3.99
CA ASP A 48 -6.01 16.74 -4.69
C ASP A 48 -7.43 16.29 -5.12
N GLY A 49 -8.10 15.54 -4.23
CA GLY A 49 -9.45 14.99 -4.46
C GLY A 49 -9.50 13.84 -5.47
N GLN A 50 -8.35 13.27 -5.84
CA GLN A 50 -8.26 12.15 -6.77
C GLN A 50 -7.60 10.93 -6.10
N PRO A 51 -8.04 9.70 -6.41
CA PRO A 51 -7.34 8.50 -5.97
C PRO A 51 -5.88 8.53 -6.44
N LYS A 52 -4.96 8.20 -5.52
CA LYS A 52 -3.54 7.97 -5.84
C LYS A 52 -3.40 6.85 -6.86
N ASP A 53 -2.29 6.85 -7.60
CA ASP A 53 -2.01 5.87 -8.65
C ASP A 53 -2.12 4.42 -8.15
N SER A 54 -1.67 4.13 -6.92
CA SER A 54 -1.84 2.80 -6.32
C SER A 54 -3.31 2.38 -6.24
N ALA A 55 -4.21 3.24 -5.73
CA ALA A 55 -5.63 2.94 -5.62
C ALA A 55 -6.28 2.80 -7.00
N ARG A 56 -5.96 3.71 -7.92
CA ARG A 56 -6.48 3.67 -9.30
C ARG A 56 -6.07 2.38 -10.01
N ASN A 57 -4.78 2.05 -9.99
CA ASN A 57 -4.25 0.83 -10.59
C ASN A 57 -4.88 -0.42 -9.97
N ILE A 58 -5.06 -0.47 -8.64
CA ILE A 58 -5.70 -1.61 -7.96
C ILE A 58 -7.15 -1.78 -8.38
N LEU A 59 -7.91 -0.69 -8.49
CA LEU A 59 -9.32 -0.74 -8.90
C LEU A 59 -9.48 -1.18 -10.37
N ASP A 60 -8.59 -0.71 -11.24
CA ASP A 60 -8.60 -1.01 -12.67
C ASP A 60 -8.14 -2.45 -12.96
N THR A 61 -7.03 -2.89 -12.34
CA THR A 61 -6.38 -4.18 -12.66
C THR A 61 -6.74 -5.32 -11.72
N ARG A 62 -7.25 -5.01 -10.52
CA ARG A 62 -7.54 -5.97 -9.43
C ARG A 62 -6.34 -6.79 -8.97
N VAL A 63 -5.11 -6.37 -9.31
CA VAL A 63 -3.87 -7.07 -8.96
C VAL A 63 -2.87 -6.08 -8.37
N PHE A 64 -2.25 -6.47 -7.26
CA PHE A 64 -1.16 -5.73 -6.63
C PHE A 64 -0.37 -6.65 -5.71
N VAL A 65 0.78 -6.16 -5.23
CA VAL A 65 1.61 -6.87 -4.25
C VAL A 65 1.89 -5.94 -3.08
N VAL A 66 1.80 -6.48 -1.86
CA VAL A 66 2.26 -5.81 -0.63
C VAL A 66 3.62 -6.38 -0.27
N ASN A 67 4.65 -5.54 -0.35
CA ASN A 67 6.01 -5.91 0.03
C ASN A 67 6.27 -5.50 1.48
N LEU A 68 6.95 -6.37 2.22
CA LEU A 68 7.45 -6.04 3.56
C LEU A 68 8.73 -5.21 3.43
N VAL A 69 8.76 -4.07 4.13
CA VAL A 69 9.95 -3.22 4.19
C VAL A 69 10.94 -3.80 5.18
N THR A 70 12.18 -4.01 4.72
CA THR A 70 13.31 -4.43 5.54
C THR A 70 14.36 -3.33 5.57
N GLU A 71 15.28 -3.39 6.53
CA GLU A 71 16.39 -2.42 6.64
C GLU A 71 17.22 -2.34 5.34
N GLY A 72 17.36 -3.46 4.62
CA GLY A 72 18.15 -3.51 3.39
C GLY A 72 17.59 -2.69 2.21
N ILE A 73 16.29 -2.33 2.24
CA ILE A 73 15.67 -1.48 1.21
C ILE A 73 15.28 -0.10 1.74
N ALA A 74 15.54 0.18 3.02
CA ALA A 74 15.33 1.51 3.59
C ALA A 74 16.51 2.42 3.22
N GLU A 75 16.23 3.64 2.79
CA GLU A 75 17.26 4.67 2.65
C GLU A 75 17.84 5.02 4.01
N ARG A 76 19.14 5.32 4.05
CA ARG A 76 19.88 5.67 5.27
C ARG A 76 19.79 7.16 5.57
#